data_AF-Q5KV20-F1
#
_entry.id   AF-Q5KV20-F1
#
_cell.length_a   1.000
_cell.length_b   1.000
_cell.length_c   1.000
_cell.angle_alpha   90.00
_cell.angle_beta   90.00
_cell.angle_gamma   90.00
#
_symmetry.space_group_name_H-M   'P 1'
#
loop_
_entity.id
_entity.type
_entity.pdbx_description
1 polymer ?
#
loop_
_entity_poly.entity_id
_entity_poly.type
_entity_poly.pdbx_seq_one_letter_code
_entity_poly.pdbx_strand_id
1 'polypeptide(L)'
;MRTLMTNTLMKDQPTLAVTFIDNHDTEPGQALQSWVDPWFKPLAYAFILTRQEGYPCVFYGDYYGIPQYNIPSLKSKIDPLLIARRDYAYGTQHDYLDHSDIIGWTREGVTEKPGSGLAALITDGPGGSKWMYVGKQHAGKVFYDLTGNRSDTVTINSDGWGEFKVNGGSVSVWVPRKTTVSTIAWSITTRPWTDEFVRWTEPRLVAWP
;
A
#
# COMPACT_ATOMS: atom_id res chain seq x y z
N MET A 1 -9.39 10.55 -11.37
CA MET A 1 -8.82 9.21 -11.09
C MET A 1 -8.85 8.18 -12.23
N ARG A 2 -9.95 7.86 -12.94
CA ARG A 2 -9.96 6.79 -14.01
C ARG A 2 -8.81 6.84 -15.04
N THR A 3 -8.25 8.01 -15.31
CA THR A 3 -7.16 8.21 -16.27
C THR A 3 -5.75 8.09 -15.66
N LEU A 4 -5.61 7.73 -14.38
CA LEU A 4 -4.33 7.74 -13.65
C LEU A 4 -3.21 6.93 -14.33
N MET A 5 -3.55 5.84 -15.03
CA MET A 5 -2.61 5.01 -15.79
C MET A 5 -2.49 5.38 -17.28
N THR A 6 -3.17 6.43 -17.72
CA THR A 6 -3.13 6.84 -19.13
C THR A 6 -1.79 7.48 -19.44
N ASN A 7 -1.14 7.05 -20.52
CA ASN A 7 0.15 7.55 -20.98
C ASN A 7 1.27 7.48 -19.92
N THR A 8 1.31 6.39 -19.14
CA THR A 8 2.37 6.17 -18.14
C THR A 8 3.32 5.06 -18.59
N LEU A 9 4.61 5.23 -18.33
CA LEU A 9 5.60 4.16 -18.55
C LEU A 9 5.28 2.91 -17.70
N MET A 10 4.73 3.10 -16.51
CA MET A 10 4.30 2.00 -15.63
C MET A 10 3.26 1.10 -16.30
N LYS A 11 2.37 1.66 -17.12
CA LYS A 11 1.39 0.88 -17.90
C LYS A 11 2.06 0.14 -19.05
N ASP A 12 2.90 0.83 -19.82
CA ASP A 12 3.40 0.32 -21.09
C ASP A 12 4.62 -0.61 -20.92
N GLN A 13 5.48 -0.33 -19.94
CA GLN A 13 6.73 -1.05 -19.64
C GLN A 13 6.93 -1.15 -18.10
N PRO A 14 6.07 -1.91 -17.39
CA PRO A 14 6.04 -1.95 -15.93
C PRO A 14 7.38 -2.35 -15.29
N THR A 15 8.14 -3.24 -15.92
CA THR A 15 9.45 -3.71 -15.44
C THR A 15 10.60 -2.75 -15.75
N LEU A 16 10.32 -1.58 -16.32
CA LEU A 16 11.30 -0.52 -16.55
C LEU A 16 10.93 0.78 -15.80
N ALA A 17 9.80 0.78 -15.08
CA ALA A 17 9.28 1.95 -14.40
C ALA A 17 9.68 1.95 -12.92
N VAL A 18 10.59 2.87 -12.54
CA VAL A 18 10.76 3.24 -11.13
C VAL A 18 9.72 4.31 -10.81
N THR A 19 8.86 4.04 -9.84
CA THR A 19 7.76 4.92 -9.46
C THR A 19 8.05 5.56 -8.10
N PHE A 20 7.87 6.87 -7.99
CA PHE A 20 8.02 7.63 -6.75
C PHE A 20 6.99 8.76 -6.71
N ILE A 21 6.77 9.35 -5.54
CA ILE A 21 5.84 10.47 -5.36
C ILE A 21 6.57 11.81 -5.42
N ASP A 22 7.68 11.91 -4.69
CA ASP A 22 8.58 13.06 -4.67
C ASP A 22 10.04 12.58 -4.58
N ASN A 23 10.98 13.50 -4.77
CA ASN A 23 12.40 13.28 -4.53
C ASN A 23 13.08 14.56 -4.00
N HIS A 24 14.39 14.51 -3.80
CA HIS A 24 15.17 15.62 -3.24
C HIS A 24 15.27 16.84 -4.17
N ASP A 25 14.97 16.71 -5.47
CA ASP A 25 14.96 17.81 -6.43
C ASP A 25 13.56 18.45 -6.55
N THR A 26 12.50 17.69 -6.23
CA THR A 26 11.09 18.13 -6.35
C THR A 26 10.47 18.61 -5.03
N GLU A 27 11.18 18.47 -3.90
CA GLU A 27 10.74 18.98 -2.60
C GLU A 27 10.70 20.54 -2.56
N PRO A 28 10.02 21.15 -1.58
CA PRO A 28 9.93 22.60 -1.48
C PRO A 28 11.30 23.27 -1.40
N GLY A 29 11.44 24.45 -2.01
CA GLY A 29 12.67 25.23 -1.98
C GLY A 29 13.75 24.77 -2.96
N GLN A 30 13.49 23.76 -3.79
CA GLN A 30 14.42 23.23 -4.79
C GLN A 30 14.12 23.71 -6.21
N ALA A 31 15.11 23.60 -7.10
CA ALA A 31 15.01 24.12 -8.47
C ALA A 31 13.94 23.44 -9.33
N LEU A 32 13.62 22.17 -9.04
CA LEU A 32 12.62 21.38 -9.76
C LEU A 32 11.36 21.14 -8.91
N GLN A 33 11.06 22.03 -7.96
CA GLN A 33 9.94 21.90 -7.03
C GLN A 33 8.64 21.55 -7.77
N SER A 34 8.08 20.38 -7.44
CA SER A 34 6.84 19.84 -7.99
C SER A 34 6.14 19.00 -6.91
N TRP A 35 5.95 19.61 -5.76
CA TRP A 35 5.51 18.95 -4.54
C TRP A 35 4.07 18.44 -4.59
N VAL A 36 3.86 17.17 -4.29
CA VAL A 36 2.51 16.60 -4.16
C VAL A 36 1.87 17.06 -2.84
N ASP A 37 0.60 17.44 -2.89
CA ASP A 37 -0.13 17.87 -1.69
C ASP A 37 -0.17 16.77 -0.61
N PRO A 38 0.12 17.08 0.66
CA PRO A 38 0.23 16.08 1.73
C PRO A 38 -1.00 15.19 1.92
N TRP A 39 -2.21 15.70 1.67
CA TRP A 39 -3.44 14.92 1.80
C TRP A 39 -3.53 13.79 0.77
N PHE A 40 -2.94 13.97 -0.42
CA PHE A 40 -2.98 13.01 -1.52
C PHE A 40 -1.83 11.99 -1.45
N LYS A 41 -0.73 12.30 -0.75
CA LYS A 41 0.44 11.40 -0.66
C LYS A 41 0.10 9.98 -0.20
N PRO A 42 -0.73 9.73 0.84
CA PRO A 42 -1.10 8.37 1.21
C PRO A 42 -1.80 7.59 0.08
N LEU A 43 -2.62 8.28 -0.74
CA LEU A 43 -3.32 7.67 -1.88
C LEU A 43 -2.32 7.29 -2.97
N ALA A 44 -1.40 8.20 -3.28
CA ALA A 44 -0.36 7.99 -4.27
C ALA A 44 0.61 6.86 -3.86
N TYR A 45 1.04 6.84 -2.59
CA TYR A 45 1.85 5.76 -2.05
C TYR A 45 1.13 4.41 -2.10
N ALA A 46 -0.16 4.35 -1.78
CA ALA A 46 -0.91 3.11 -1.85
C ALA A 46 -0.97 2.58 -3.28
N PHE A 47 -1.13 3.47 -4.26
CA PHE A 47 -1.13 3.14 -5.68
C PHE A 47 0.18 2.49 -6.11
N ILE A 48 1.34 3.10 -5.83
CA ILE A 48 2.63 2.54 -6.27
C ILE A 48 3.07 1.32 -5.44
N LEU A 49 2.70 1.23 -4.16
CA LEU A 49 3.19 0.18 -3.27
C LEU A 49 2.41 -1.14 -3.38
N THR A 50 1.10 -1.09 -3.67
CA THR A 50 0.24 -2.29 -3.56
C THR A 50 -0.13 -2.93 -4.91
N ARG A 51 0.21 -2.27 -6.01
CA ARG A 51 0.03 -2.79 -7.37
C ARG A 51 1.14 -3.76 -7.76
N GLN A 52 0.88 -4.54 -8.80
CA GLN A 52 1.84 -5.48 -9.38
C GLN A 52 2.87 -4.79 -10.27
N GLU A 53 2.50 -3.67 -10.91
CA GLU A 53 3.37 -2.95 -11.83
C GLU A 53 4.39 -2.08 -11.08
N GLY A 54 5.53 -1.80 -11.73
CA GLY A 54 6.52 -0.82 -11.27
C GLY A 54 7.41 -1.26 -10.11
N TYR A 55 8.50 -0.51 -9.95
CA TYR A 55 9.40 -0.58 -8.81
C TYR A 55 9.19 0.66 -7.93
N PRO A 56 8.39 0.57 -6.87
CA PRO A 56 8.12 1.70 -6.01
C PRO A 56 9.34 2.06 -5.16
N CYS A 57 9.60 3.36 -5.09
CA CYS A 57 10.60 3.97 -4.22
C CYS A 57 9.90 4.92 -3.25
N VAL A 58 10.23 4.81 -1.96
CA VAL A 58 9.70 5.69 -0.92
C VAL A 58 10.68 6.83 -0.71
N PHE A 59 10.17 8.05 -0.76
CA PHE A 59 10.99 9.23 -0.56
C PHE A 59 11.35 9.39 0.93
N TYR A 60 12.64 9.60 1.21
CA TYR A 60 13.14 9.82 2.56
C TYR A 60 12.44 10.98 3.26
N GLY A 61 12.25 12.12 2.56
CA GLY A 61 11.62 13.31 3.12
C GLY A 61 10.15 13.11 3.49
N ASP A 62 9.42 12.26 2.75
CA ASP A 62 8.05 11.90 3.15
C ASP A 62 8.04 10.97 4.35
N TYR A 63 8.95 9.99 4.38
CA TYR A 63 8.97 9.01 5.45
C TYR A 63 9.44 9.61 6.77
N TYR A 64 10.50 10.43 6.78
CA TYR A 64 11.06 11.03 8.00
C TYR A 64 10.62 12.48 8.25
N GLY A 65 9.98 13.12 7.29
CA GLY A 65 9.67 14.55 7.33
C GLY A 65 10.82 15.40 6.80
N ILE A 66 10.53 16.69 6.58
CA ILE A 66 11.51 17.69 6.12
C ILE A 66 11.44 18.90 7.06
N PRO A 67 12.19 18.88 8.18
CA PRO A 67 12.06 19.89 9.22
C PRO A 67 12.32 21.32 8.74
N GLN A 68 13.28 21.52 7.82
CA GLN A 68 13.59 22.86 7.29
C GLN A 68 12.43 23.54 6.56
N TYR A 69 11.44 22.75 6.09
CA TYR A 69 10.25 23.24 5.41
C TYR A 69 8.96 22.99 6.20
N ASN A 70 9.07 22.65 7.50
CA ASN A 70 7.94 22.33 8.37
C ASN A 70 7.03 21.22 7.80
N ILE A 71 7.63 20.25 7.10
CA ILE A 71 6.90 19.09 6.57
C ILE A 71 6.98 17.96 7.58
N PRO A 72 5.84 17.48 8.13
CA PRO A 72 5.83 16.38 9.08
C PRO A 72 6.13 15.04 8.40
N SER A 73 6.61 14.08 9.19
CA SER A 73 6.72 12.68 8.76
C SER A 73 5.36 12.08 8.42
N LEU A 74 5.30 11.33 7.32
CA LEU A 74 4.18 10.48 6.91
C LEU A 74 4.37 9.01 7.30
N LYS A 75 5.33 8.69 8.17
CA LYS A 75 5.67 7.32 8.56
C LYS A 75 4.45 6.50 8.98
N SER A 76 3.58 7.05 9.83
CA SER A 76 2.38 6.37 10.31
C SER A 76 1.35 6.07 9.20
N LYS A 77 1.41 6.76 8.07
CA LYS A 77 0.58 6.53 6.89
C LYS A 77 1.25 5.61 5.86
N ILE A 78 2.58 5.59 5.80
CA ILE A 78 3.36 4.76 4.86
C ILE A 78 3.61 3.36 5.42
N ASP A 79 3.85 3.21 6.73
CA ASP A 79 4.06 1.92 7.40
C ASP A 79 3.00 0.85 7.04
N PRO A 80 1.68 1.11 7.14
CA PRO A 80 0.67 0.10 6.77
C PRO A 80 0.73 -0.28 5.28
N LEU A 81 1.15 0.63 4.39
CA LEU A 81 1.28 0.37 2.96
C LEU A 81 2.53 -0.47 2.65
N LEU A 82 3.62 -0.24 3.37
CA LEU A 82 4.82 -1.10 3.32
C LEU A 82 4.51 -2.51 3.83
N ILE A 83 3.73 -2.63 4.90
CA ILE A 83 3.23 -3.93 5.39
C ILE A 83 2.32 -4.58 4.33
N ALA A 84 1.39 -3.82 3.73
CA ALA A 84 0.54 -4.30 2.65
C ALA A 84 1.36 -4.88 1.48
N ARG A 85 2.37 -4.11 1.02
CA ARG A 85 3.28 -4.56 -0.04
C ARG A 85 4.04 -5.81 0.35
N ARG A 86 4.67 -5.80 1.53
CA ARG A 86 5.52 -6.90 1.99
C ARG A 86 4.71 -8.18 2.19
N ASP A 87 3.50 -8.11 2.71
CA ASP A 87 2.81 -9.32 3.21
C ASP A 87 1.62 -9.75 2.34
N TYR A 88 0.97 -8.82 1.63
CA TYR A 88 -0.35 -9.04 1.04
C TYR A 88 -0.44 -8.75 -0.47
N ALA A 89 0.41 -7.90 -1.04
CA ALA A 89 0.34 -7.49 -2.45
C ALA A 89 0.91 -8.52 -3.43
N TYR A 90 0.35 -9.74 -3.44
CA TYR A 90 0.80 -10.86 -4.27
C TYR A 90 -0.34 -11.44 -5.11
N GLY A 91 0.00 -12.17 -6.17
CA GLY A 91 -0.96 -12.84 -7.03
C GLY A 91 -1.55 -11.95 -8.11
N THR A 92 -2.49 -12.51 -8.86
CA THR A 92 -3.19 -11.85 -9.97
C THR A 92 -3.81 -10.54 -9.51
N GLN A 93 -3.63 -9.48 -10.29
CA GLN A 93 -4.27 -8.19 -10.06
C GLN A 93 -5.57 -8.06 -10.85
N HIS A 94 -6.59 -7.46 -10.24
CA HIS A 94 -7.81 -7.02 -10.94
C HIS A 94 -8.00 -5.52 -10.72
N ASP A 95 -8.20 -4.78 -11.81
CA ASP A 95 -8.29 -3.32 -11.80
C ASP A 95 -9.73 -2.82 -11.93
N TYR A 96 -10.09 -1.86 -11.08
CA TYR A 96 -11.38 -1.17 -11.05
C TYR A 96 -11.13 0.35 -11.16
N LEU A 97 -10.46 0.74 -12.25
CA LEU A 97 -10.06 2.12 -12.55
C LEU A 97 -11.10 2.84 -13.44
N ASP A 98 -12.38 2.67 -13.13
CA ASP A 98 -13.52 2.95 -14.01
C ASP A 98 -14.30 4.24 -13.67
N HIS A 99 -13.95 4.95 -12.60
CA HIS A 99 -14.72 6.10 -12.10
C HIS A 99 -13.87 7.38 -11.98
N SER A 100 -14.52 8.55 -12.07
CA SER A 100 -13.84 9.86 -11.94
C SER A 100 -13.06 9.97 -10.65
N ASP A 101 -13.66 9.61 -9.51
CA ASP A 101 -13.06 9.82 -8.19
C ASP A 101 -12.63 8.52 -7.52
N ILE A 102 -13.56 7.61 -7.23
CA ILE A 102 -13.24 6.37 -6.51
C ILE A 102 -12.67 5.31 -7.47
N ILE A 103 -11.42 4.89 -7.30
CA ILE A 103 -10.82 3.76 -8.03
C ILE A 103 -10.33 2.68 -7.06
N GLY A 104 -10.20 1.45 -7.53
CA GLY A 104 -9.70 0.34 -6.71
C GLY A 104 -8.98 -0.73 -7.53
N TRP A 105 -8.32 -1.63 -6.82
CA TRP A 105 -7.68 -2.81 -7.39
C TRP A 105 -7.56 -3.88 -6.32
N THR A 106 -7.46 -5.14 -6.75
CA THR A 106 -7.26 -6.28 -5.86
C THR A 106 -6.04 -7.07 -6.25
N ARG A 107 -5.52 -7.84 -5.30
CA ARG A 107 -4.48 -8.83 -5.48
C ARG A 107 -4.99 -10.12 -4.88
N GLU A 108 -4.98 -11.21 -5.65
CA GLU A 108 -5.59 -12.48 -5.24
C GLU A 108 -4.85 -13.20 -4.11
N GLY A 109 -3.59 -12.87 -3.89
CA GLY A 109 -2.68 -13.67 -3.06
C GLY A 109 -2.10 -14.85 -3.83
N VAL A 110 -1.15 -15.53 -3.21
CA VAL A 110 -0.47 -16.71 -3.76
C VAL A 110 -0.36 -17.80 -2.70
N THR A 111 -0.28 -19.05 -3.15
CA THR A 111 -0.19 -20.24 -2.29
C THR A 111 1.09 -20.28 -1.47
N GLU A 112 2.19 -19.78 -2.02
CA GLU A 112 3.52 -19.72 -1.38
C GLU A 112 3.54 -18.73 -0.22
N LYS A 113 2.54 -17.83 -0.15
CA LYS A 113 2.37 -16.86 0.91
C LYS A 113 0.94 -16.91 1.46
N PRO A 114 0.62 -17.89 2.33
CA PRO A 114 -0.71 -18.04 2.89
C PRO A 114 -1.20 -16.77 3.59
N GLY A 115 -2.45 -16.40 3.33
CA GLY A 115 -3.04 -15.17 3.87
C GLY A 115 -2.64 -13.89 3.13
N SER A 116 -1.84 -13.99 2.06
CA SER A 116 -1.65 -12.88 1.11
C SER A 116 -2.91 -12.64 0.28
N GLY A 117 -2.95 -11.47 -0.37
CA GLY A 117 -4.10 -10.93 -1.07
C GLY A 117 -4.60 -9.67 -0.38
N LEU A 118 -5.09 -8.71 -1.17
CA LEU A 118 -5.64 -7.44 -0.69
C LEU A 118 -6.68 -6.88 -1.64
N ALA A 119 -7.47 -5.93 -1.14
CA ALA A 119 -8.25 -5.01 -1.95
C ALA A 119 -7.94 -3.58 -1.51
N ALA A 120 -7.54 -2.72 -2.44
CA ALA A 120 -7.22 -1.32 -2.17
C ALA A 120 -8.23 -0.41 -2.90
N LEU A 121 -8.58 0.70 -2.25
CA LEU A 121 -9.39 1.77 -2.81
C LEU A 121 -8.76 3.12 -2.46
N ILE A 122 -8.85 4.06 -3.39
CA ILE A 122 -8.51 5.46 -3.18
C ILE A 122 -9.60 6.35 -3.80
N THR A 123 -9.78 7.55 -3.26
CA THR A 123 -10.68 8.56 -3.82
C THR A 123 -10.13 9.96 -3.55
N ASP A 124 -10.09 10.79 -4.59
CA ASP A 124 -9.83 12.23 -4.51
C ASP A 124 -11.09 13.06 -4.24
N GLY A 125 -12.26 12.41 -4.15
CA GLY A 125 -13.55 13.03 -3.89
C GLY A 125 -14.27 12.44 -2.67
N PRO A 126 -15.62 12.44 -2.66
CA PRO A 126 -16.40 11.79 -1.61
C PRO A 126 -16.07 10.29 -1.45
N GLY A 127 -16.33 9.78 -0.24
CA GLY A 127 -16.16 8.36 0.07
C GLY A 127 -17.23 7.50 -0.59
N GLY A 128 -17.01 6.19 -0.64
CA GLY A 128 -17.94 5.26 -1.24
C GLY A 128 -17.44 3.82 -1.21
N SER A 129 -17.95 3.00 -2.11
CA SER A 129 -17.67 1.57 -2.17
C SER A 129 -17.45 1.05 -3.58
N LYS A 130 -16.81 -0.12 -3.70
CA LYS A 130 -16.74 -0.92 -4.91
C LYS A 130 -16.91 -2.40 -4.58
N TRP A 131 -17.71 -3.09 -5.39
CA TRP A 131 -17.77 -4.54 -5.39
C TRP A 131 -16.58 -5.08 -6.20
N MET A 132 -15.64 -5.78 -5.55
CA MET A 132 -14.40 -6.23 -6.20
C MET A 132 -14.11 -7.71 -5.90
N TYR A 133 -13.56 -8.41 -6.89
CA TYR A 133 -13.15 -9.80 -6.83
C TYR A 133 -11.75 -9.90 -6.23
N VAL A 134 -11.59 -10.69 -5.17
CA VAL A 134 -10.32 -10.94 -4.50
C VAL A 134 -9.86 -12.40 -4.63
N GLY A 135 -10.66 -13.29 -5.23
CA GLY A 135 -10.33 -14.70 -5.36
C GLY A 135 -11.22 -15.61 -4.52
N LYS A 136 -11.66 -16.75 -5.09
CA LYS A 136 -12.49 -17.76 -4.38
C LYS A 136 -11.78 -18.38 -3.18
N GLN A 137 -10.45 -18.40 -3.17
CA GLN A 137 -9.62 -18.80 -2.04
C GLN A 137 -9.83 -17.93 -0.79
N HIS A 138 -10.48 -16.77 -0.93
CA HIS A 138 -10.85 -15.92 0.19
C HIS A 138 -12.32 -16.02 0.59
N ALA A 139 -13.13 -16.86 -0.06
CA ALA A 139 -14.53 -17.06 0.29
C ALA A 139 -14.71 -17.35 1.80
N GLY A 140 -15.65 -16.65 2.42
CA GLY A 140 -15.94 -16.73 3.86
C GLY A 140 -14.94 -16.03 4.77
N LYS A 141 -13.79 -15.55 4.28
CA LYS A 141 -12.84 -14.78 5.08
C LYS A 141 -13.35 -13.37 5.35
N VAL A 142 -12.94 -12.83 6.49
CA VAL A 142 -13.22 -11.45 6.89
C VAL A 142 -11.98 -10.60 6.63
N PHE A 143 -12.17 -9.48 5.95
CA PHE A 143 -11.14 -8.49 5.65
C PHE A 143 -11.32 -7.27 6.57
N TYR A 144 -10.21 -6.62 6.94
CA TYR A 144 -10.18 -5.36 7.69
C TYR A 144 -9.25 -4.36 7.01
N ASP A 145 -9.49 -3.06 7.25
CA ASP A 145 -8.64 -2.00 6.69
C ASP A 145 -7.33 -1.86 7.48
N LEU A 146 -6.22 -2.28 6.86
CA LEU A 146 -4.88 -2.23 7.42
C LEU A 146 -4.39 -0.79 7.65
N THR A 147 -4.93 0.18 6.90
CA THR A 147 -4.56 1.60 7.06
C THR A 147 -5.14 2.23 8.34
N GLY A 148 -6.13 1.58 8.95
CA GLY A 148 -6.84 2.08 10.13
C GLY A 148 -7.76 3.27 9.86
N ASN A 149 -7.95 3.67 8.60
CA ASN A 149 -8.88 4.75 8.24
C ASN A 149 -10.35 4.31 8.40
N ARG A 150 -10.59 2.99 8.41
CA ARG A 150 -11.91 2.37 8.61
C ARG A 150 -11.87 1.28 9.68
N SER A 151 -12.97 1.14 10.43
CA SER A 151 -13.13 0.17 11.51
C SER A 151 -14.09 -0.97 11.20
N ASP A 152 -14.85 -0.86 10.12
CA ASP A 152 -15.72 -1.91 9.61
C ASP A 152 -14.92 -3.07 9.00
N THR A 153 -15.64 -4.14 8.65
CA THR A 153 -15.08 -5.36 8.06
C THR A 153 -15.88 -5.78 6.84
N VAL A 154 -15.22 -6.48 5.92
CA VAL A 154 -15.84 -7.01 4.70
C VAL A 154 -15.74 -8.53 4.71
N THR A 155 -16.86 -9.23 4.60
CA THR A 155 -16.85 -10.70 4.42
C THR A 155 -16.92 -11.02 2.95
N ILE A 156 -15.98 -11.85 2.47
CA ILE A 156 -15.94 -12.27 1.08
C ILE A 156 -16.99 -13.35 0.83
N ASN A 157 -17.80 -13.17 -0.20
CA ASN A 157 -18.84 -14.13 -0.55
C ASN A 157 -18.28 -15.42 -1.16
N SER A 158 -19.16 -16.39 -1.44
CA SER A 158 -18.80 -17.70 -2.03
C SER A 158 -18.11 -17.60 -3.40
N ASP A 159 -18.36 -16.51 -4.13
CA ASP A 159 -17.80 -16.28 -5.45
C ASP A 159 -16.48 -15.50 -5.42
N GLY A 160 -15.94 -15.19 -4.24
CA GLY A 160 -14.68 -14.48 -4.09
C GLY A 160 -14.79 -12.96 -4.19
N TRP A 161 -15.98 -12.38 -4.04
CA TRP A 161 -16.22 -10.94 -4.10
C TRP A 161 -16.53 -10.33 -2.73
N GLY A 162 -16.21 -9.04 -2.56
CA GLY A 162 -16.62 -8.25 -1.39
C GLY A 162 -16.92 -6.80 -1.75
N GLU A 163 -17.74 -6.14 -0.93
CA GLU A 163 -17.95 -4.68 -0.99
C GLU A 163 -16.89 -3.97 -0.15
N PHE A 164 -15.90 -3.39 -0.80
CA PHE A 164 -14.87 -2.65 -0.10
C PHE A 164 -15.18 -1.16 -0.11
N LYS A 165 -14.83 -0.48 0.98
CA LYS A 165 -15.22 0.91 1.23
C LYS A 165 -14.00 1.80 1.44
N VAL A 166 -14.18 3.10 1.21
CA VAL A 166 -13.16 4.13 1.46
C VAL A 166 -13.83 5.43 1.92
N ASN A 167 -13.18 6.16 2.83
CA ASN A 167 -13.63 7.49 3.24
C ASN A 167 -13.31 8.53 2.15
N GLY A 168 -13.95 9.70 2.18
CA GLY A 168 -13.64 10.76 1.22
C GLY A 168 -12.22 11.30 1.37
N GLY A 169 -11.57 11.64 0.25
CA GLY A 169 -10.18 12.10 0.20
C GLY A 169 -9.20 11.12 0.88
N SER A 170 -9.44 9.81 0.76
CA SER A 170 -8.78 8.80 1.60
C SER A 170 -8.38 7.55 0.83
N VAL A 171 -7.71 6.65 1.55
CA VAL A 171 -7.27 5.33 1.11
C VAL A 171 -7.73 4.27 2.11
N SER A 172 -8.13 3.11 1.63
CA SER A 172 -8.33 1.91 2.46
C SER A 172 -7.67 0.71 1.79
N VAL A 173 -6.93 -0.08 2.56
CA VAL A 173 -6.28 -1.32 2.11
C VAL A 173 -6.78 -2.46 2.96
N TRP A 174 -7.70 -3.22 2.38
CA TRP A 174 -8.39 -4.33 3.00
C TRP A 174 -7.57 -5.60 2.85
N VAL A 175 -7.24 -6.24 3.96
CA VAL A 175 -6.45 -7.49 3.98
C VAL A 175 -7.18 -8.57 4.79
N PRO A 176 -6.94 -9.86 4.52
CA PRO A 176 -7.49 -10.94 5.33
C PRO A 176 -7.15 -10.75 6.80
N ARG A 177 -8.16 -10.78 7.67
CA ARG A 177 -7.95 -10.81 9.11
C ARG A 177 -7.27 -12.13 9.47
N LYS A 178 -6.09 -12.04 10.10
CA LYS A 178 -5.43 -13.22 10.67
C LYS A 178 -6.29 -13.72 11.84
N THR A 179 -6.68 -14.99 11.78
CA THR A 179 -7.44 -15.67 12.84
C THR A 179 -6.60 -15.95 14.09
N THR A 180 -5.27 -15.85 13.99
CA THR A 180 -4.33 -15.94 15.12
C THR A 180 -3.74 -14.58 15.46
N VAL A 181 -3.86 -14.19 16.73
CA VAL A 181 -3.13 -13.05 17.29
C VAL A 181 -1.65 -13.42 17.30
N SER A 182 -0.91 -12.99 16.27
CA SER A 182 0.56 -12.98 16.33
C SER A 182 0.96 -11.64 16.93
N THR A 183 1.39 -11.64 18.19
CA THR A 183 2.02 -10.47 18.80
C THR A 183 3.28 -10.13 18.00
N ILE A 184 3.34 -8.96 17.39
CA ILE A 184 4.58 -8.45 16.80
C ILE A 184 5.47 -8.02 17.97
N ALA A 185 6.46 -8.85 18.31
CA ALA A 185 7.60 -8.41 19.09
C ALA A 185 8.58 -7.73 18.13
N TRP A 186 8.71 -6.41 18.21
CA TRP A 186 9.84 -5.71 17.61
C TRP A 186 11.06 -5.98 18.49
N SER A 187 11.94 -6.91 18.10
CA SER A 187 13.29 -6.94 18.66
C SER A 187 14.09 -5.80 18.05
N ILE A 188 14.17 -4.69 18.76
CA ILE A 188 15.13 -3.64 18.45
C ILE A 188 16.51 -4.13 18.92
N THR A 189 17.30 -4.68 18.00
CA THR A 189 18.73 -4.84 18.24
C THR A 189 19.40 -3.53 17.86
N THR A 190 19.54 -2.58 18.79
CA THR A 190 20.42 -1.43 18.57
C THR A 190 21.86 -1.93 18.58
N ARG A 191 22.51 -1.98 17.41
CA ARG A 191 23.97 -1.99 17.34
C ARG A 191 24.46 -0.54 17.25
N PRO A 192 25.46 -0.14 18.05
CA PRO A 192 26.12 1.16 17.87
C PRO A 192 26.66 1.28 16.44
N TRP A 193 26.53 2.48 15.88
CA TRP A 193 26.86 2.83 14.50
C TRP A 193 28.32 2.50 14.15
N THR A 194 28.52 1.66 13.15
CA THR A 194 29.70 1.67 12.29
C THR A 194 29.20 1.57 10.85
N ASP A 195 29.63 2.50 10.00
CA ASP A 195 29.28 2.60 8.59
C ASP A 195 29.41 1.26 7.86
N GLU A 196 28.29 0.60 7.55
CA GLU A 196 28.17 -0.41 6.50
C GLU A 196 26.68 -0.76 6.30
N PHE A 197 26.15 -0.43 5.13
CA PHE A 197 24.88 -0.85 4.51
C PHE A 197 23.89 -1.67 5.33
N VAL A 198 22.68 -1.13 5.53
CA VAL A 198 21.51 -1.86 6.02
C VAL A 198 21.13 -2.95 5.02
N ARG A 199 21.61 -4.17 5.22
CA ARG A 199 21.07 -5.37 4.56
C ARG A 199 19.82 -5.81 5.31
N TRP A 200 18.68 -5.75 4.64
CA TRP A 200 17.46 -6.42 5.07
C TRP A 200 17.65 -7.93 4.88
N THR A 201 18.12 -8.65 5.89
CA THR A 201 18.08 -10.12 5.89
C THR A 201 16.71 -10.59 6.38
N GLU A 202 16.08 -11.45 5.59
CA GLU A 202 14.79 -12.09 5.88
C GLU A 202 14.74 -12.72 7.29
N PRO A 203 13.58 -12.75 7.96
CA PRO A 203 13.44 -13.46 9.22
C PRO A 203 13.55 -14.97 8.97
N ARG A 204 14.57 -15.61 9.55
CA ARG A 204 14.59 -17.07 9.69
C ARG A 204 13.66 -17.48 10.82
N LEU A 205 12.74 -18.40 10.55
CA LEU A 205 12.05 -19.16 11.58
C LEU A 205 13.07 -20.05 12.29
N VAL A 206 13.35 -19.78 13.56
CA VAL A 206 14.12 -20.68 14.40
C VAL A 206 13.12 -21.52 15.19
N ALA A 207 13.02 -22.80 14.82
CA ALA A 207 12.41 -23.81 15.69
C ALA A 207 13.39 -24.10 16.84
N TRP A 208 12.89 -24.13 18.07
CA TRP A 208 13.64 -24.61 19.24
C TRP A 208 12.98 -25.88 19.79
N PRO A 209 13.76 -26.76 20.43
CA PRO A 209 13.42 -28.15 20.73
C PRO A 209 12.34 -28.32 21.80
#